data_AF-A0A2A4X8A6-F1
#
_entry.id   AF-A0A2A4X8A6-F1
#
_cell.length_a   1.000
_cell.length_b   1.000
_cell.length_c   1.000
_cell.angle_alpha   90.00
_cell.angle_beta   90.00
_cell.angle_gamma   90.00
#
_symmetry.space_group_name_H-M   'P 1'
#
loop_
_entity.id
_entity.type
_entity.pdbx_description
1 polymer ?
#
loop_
_entity_poly.entity_id
_entity_poly.type
_entity_poly.pdbx_seq_one_letter_code
_entity_poly.pdbx_strand_id
1 'polypeptide(L)'
;MKSSNNYTLYPDNRALEKAVEHYKSLVSDDDAKSANTDNTVALPDNFIYTRGNFEQHRYSAKVFENARDILEAALVEGRQPGDQPGREQSSLTWGTTQNSLGNILSALGQQQKNADLFNKAIVSFNHALEVFSQDESPLDWAATQSNLGTALQALGRQESDPKLLNKSIDAYTAALLEYSRKETPEQWASVMFQLAATFHTYGNFLKGNRNLQKSVVSYKNALAELDADNYALALAATHNNRGAVLHHLGESEENPERLEEAIRSYDTALTVCMEQQLPFHLAVLCRVNKATARCVLAELTKNAVLAEETADEVELIIECFPHVLQPLCLKHCEQQLSKAQSLSQSLS
;
A
#
# COMPACT_ATOMS: atom_id res chain seq x y z
N MET A 1 13.88 -11.59 14.37
CA MET A 1 13.20 -10.89 13.26
C MET A 1 14.21 -10.75 12.12
N LYS A 2 13.90 -11.27 10.93
CA LYS A 2 14.69 -10.95 9.73
C LYS A 2 14.51 -9.45 9.46
N SER A 3 15.59 -8.73 9.17
CA SER A 3 15.51 -7.39 8.60
C SER A 3 14.62 -7.47 7.35
N SER A 4 13.71 -6.50 7.18
CA SER A 4 13.01 -6.37 5.90
C SER A 4 14.04 -5.89 4.89
N ASN A 5 14.35 -6.71 3.89
CA ASN A 5 15.40 -6.38 2.92
C ASN A 5 14.99 -5.19 2.04
N ASN A 6 13.68 -5.05 1.75
CA ASN A 6 13.13 -4.06 0.82
C ASN A 6 11.90 -3.38 1.46
N TYR A 7 11.94 -2.07 1.64
CA TYR A 7 10.82 -1.29 2.17
C TYR A 7 9.77 -1.04 1.08
N THR A 8 8.51 -1.36 1.36
CA THR A 8 7.37 -1.04 0.49
C THR A 8 6.66 0.20 1.01
N LEU A 9 6.18 1.04 0.09
CA LEU A 9 5.49 2.30 0.36
C LEU A 9 4.02 2.18 -0.06
N TYR A 10 3.11 2.66 0.77
CA TYR A 10 1.67 2.71 0.48
C TYR A 10 1.25 4.17 0.21
N PRO A 11 0.62 4.46 -0.94
CA PRO A 11 0.07 5.78 -1.22
C PRO A 11 -1.22 6.01 -0.44
N ASP A 12 -1.79 7.21 -0.58
CA ASP A 12 -3.07 7.55 0.06
C ASP A 12 -4.20 6.63 -0.40
N ASN A 13 -4.99 6.15 0.57
CA ASN A 13 -6.14 5.29 0.33
C ASN A 13 -7.44 6.12 0.24
N ARG A 14 -7.74 6.62 -0.96
CA ARG A 14 -8.95 7.44 -1.21
C ARG A 14 -10.26 6.76 -0.81
N ALA A 15 -10.32 5.42 -0.79
CA ALA A 15 -11.53 4.70 -0.36
C ALA A 15 -11.76 4.81 1.15
N LEU A 16 -10.69 4.78 1.95
CA LEU A 16 -10.78 5.02 3.39
C LEU A 16 -11.15 6.48 3.69
N GLU A 17 -10.60 7.45 2.95
CA GLU A 17 -11.00 8.87 3.09
C GLU A 17 -12.49 9.05 2.83
N LYS A 18 -13.01 8.45 1.75
CA LYS A 18 -14.46 8.44 1.45
C LYS A 18 -15.29 7.78 2.55
N ALA A 19 -14.80 6.72 3.18
CA ALA A 19 -15.48 6.08 4.29
C ALA A 19 -15.58 6.99 5.53
N VAL A 20 -14.52 7.76 5.81
CA VAL A 20 -14.52 8.75 6.89
C VAL A 20 -15.44 9.92 6.55
N GLU A 21 -15.46 10.41 5.31
CA GLU A 21 -16.39 11.46 4.88
C GLU A 21 -17.85 11.00 4.96
N HIS A 22 -18.14 9.73 4.62
CA HIS A 22 -19.46 9.15 4.85
C HIS A 22 -19.81 9.18 6.35
N TYR A 23 -18.93 8.73 7.23
CA TYR A 23 -19.15 8.84 8.68
C TYR A 23 -19.43 10.29 9.12
N LYS A 24 -18.65 11.27 8.65
CA LYS A 24 -18.85 12.69 8.99
C LYS A 24 -20.23 13.20 8.59
N SER A 25 -20.78 12.72 7.47
CA SER A 25 -22.13 13.10 7.03
C SER A 25 -23.27 12.58 7.93
N LEU A 26 -22.97 11.63 8.82
CA LEU A 26 -23.95 11.00 9.72
C LEU A 26 -23.93 11.59 11.15
N VAL A 27 -23.01 12.50 11.45
CA VAL A 27 -22.84 13.08 12.79
C VAL A 27 -23.05 14.59 12.79
N SER A 28 -23.10 15.20 13.98
CA SER A 28 -23.20 16.66 14.12
C SER A 28 -21.96 17.36 13.55
N ASP A 29 -22.08 18.63 13.16
CA ASP A 29 -20.95 19.42 12.65
C ASP A 29 -19.76 19.47 13.63
N ASP A 30 -20.04 19.48 14.94
CA ASP A 30 -18.98 19.52 15.95
C ASP A 30 -18.27 18.17 16.10
N ASP A 31 -19.01 17.06 15.99
CA ASP A 31 -18.43 15.71 15.96
C ASP A 31 -17.64 15.49 14.65
N ALA A 32 -18.17 15.96 13.51
CA ALA A 32 -17.49 15.88 12.22
C ALA A 32 -16.16 16.67 12.23
N LYS A 33 -16.12 17.83 12.89
CA LYS A 33 -14.87 18.59 13.10
C LYS A 33 -13.85 17.81 13.92
N SER A 34 -14.29 17.03 14.92
CA SER A 34 -13.39 16.20 15.72
C SER A 34 -12.78 15.03 14.93
N ALA A 35 -13.40 14.66 13.81
CA ALA A 35 -12.93 13.68 12.85
C ALA A 35 -12.06 14.28 11.72
N ASN A 36 -11.80 15.58 11.76
CA ASN A 36 -10.88 16.21 10.82
C ASN A 36 -9.45 15.78 11.08
N THR A 37 -8.67 15.90 10.03
CA THR A 37 -7.29 15.42 10.01
C THR A 37 -6.46 16.23 10.99
N ASP A 38 -5.89 15.59 12.01
CA ASP A 38 -4.98 16.29 12.92
C ASP A 38 -3.63 16.50 12.25
N ASN A 39 -3.51 17.63 11.56
CA ASN A 39 -2.26 18.08 10.95
C ASN A 39 -1.41 18.92 11.94
N THR A 40 -1.84 19.04 13.20
CA THR A 40 -1.19 19.91 14.20
C THR A 40 -0.07 19.21 14.94
N VAL A 41 -0.15 17.88 15.06
CA VAL A 41 0.95 17.06 15.57
C VAL A 41 1.78 16.63 14.37
N ALA A 42 3.02 17.13 14.28
CA ALA A 42 4.05 16.46 13.50
C ALA A 42 4.21 15.07 14.10
N LEU A 43 3.48 14.08 13.56
CA LEU A 43 3.57 12.71 14.01
C LEU A 43 5.06 12.33 13.91
N PRO A 44 5.74 11.96 15.01
CA PRO A 44 7.13 11.53 14.99
C PRO A 44 7.36 10.23 14.20
N ASP A 45 6.28 9.68 13.64
CA ASP A 45 6.20 8.36 13.06
C ASP A 45 6.62 8.36 11.59
N ASN A 46 7.93 8.38 11.39
CA ASN A 46 8.62 8.42 10.09
C ASN A 46 8.41 7.17 9.21
N PHE A 47 7.49 6.25 9.53
CA PHE A 47 7.33 4.97 8.82
C PHE A 47 5.88 4.58 8.55
N ILE A 48 4.93 5.46 8.80
CA ILE A 48 3.50 5.22 8.55
C ILE A 48 3.23 4.73 7.12
N TYR A 49 3.96 5.26 6.13
CA TYR A 49 3.89 4.85 4.72
C TYR A 49 4.37 3.42 4.45
N THR A 50 4.93 2.72 5.44
CA THR A 50 5.36 1.30 5.30
C THR A 50 4.43 0.32 6.03
N ARG A 51 3.43 0.80 6.77
CA ARG A 51 2.62 -0.05 7.68
C ARG A 51 1.44 -0.74 7.01
N GLY A 52 1.13 -0.38 5.77
CA GLY A 52 0.06 -0.99 4.97
C GLY A 52 -0.98 0.02 4.51
N ASN A 53 -1.91 -0.45 3.67
CA ASN A 53 -2.82 0.41 2.90
C ASN A 53 -3.89 1.16 3.72
N PHE A 54 -4.14 0.78 4.98
CA PHE A 54 -5.15 1.43 5.82
C PHE A 54 -4.55 2.28 6.95
N GLU A 55 -3.22 2.45 7.00
CA GLU A 55 -2.58 3.35 7.96
C GLU A 55 -2.48 4.73 7.33
N GLN A 56 -3.49 5.56 7.59
CA GLN A 56 -3.53 6.92 7.07
C GLN A 56 -3.03 7.94 8.08
N HIS A 57 -2.13 8.79 7.59
CA HIS A 57 -1.42 9.91 8.22
C HIS A 57 -2.28 10.90 8.99
N ARG A 58 -3.60 10.82 8.82
CA ARG A 58 -4.53 11.91 9.07
C ARG A 58 -5.59 11.58 10.10
N TYR A 59 -5.84 10.32 10.43
CA TYR A 59 -6.96 9.95 11.30
C TYR A 59 -6.46 9.21 12.54
N SER A 60 -6.86 9.70 13.72
CA SER A 60 -6.58 9.00 14.98
C SER A 60 -7.42 7.72 15.09
N ALA A 61 -6.94 6.73 15.84
CA ALA A 61 -7.68 5.49 16.08
C ALA A 61 -9.10 5.73 16.61
N LYS A 62 -9.28 6.78 17.42
CA LYS A 62 -10.58 7.18 17.97
C LYS A 62 -11.59 7.58 16.88
N VAL A 63 -11.13 8.18 15.77
CA VAL A 63 -12.00 8.49 14.63
C VAL A 63 -12.57 7.22 14.03
N PHE A 64 -11.76 6.19 13.87
CA PHE A 64 -12.22 4.92 13.32
C PHE A 64 -13.12 4.15 14.29
N GLU A 65 -12.87 4.19 15.60
CA GLU A 65 -13.76 3.59 16.60
C GLU A 65 -15.14 4.26 16.60
N ASN A 66 -15.18 5.60 16.62
CA ASN A 66 -16.43 6.35 16.52
C ASN A 66 -17.15 6.09 15.18
N ALA A 67 -16.40 6.08 14.07
CA ALA A 67 -16.97 5.83 12.75
C ALA A 67 -17.57 4.43 12.66
N ARG A 68 -16.93 3.41 13.24
CA ARG A 68 -17.49 2.06 13.34
C ARG A 68 -18.83 2.10 14.05
N ASP A 69 -18.88 2.68 15.24
CA ASP A 69 -20.08 2.66 16.09
C ASP A 69 -21.26 3.38 15.41
N ILE A 70 -21.01 4.53 14.77
CA ILE A 70 -22.05 5.27 14.03
C ILE A 70 -22.52 4.52 12.78
N LEU A 71 -21.61 3.94 12.01
CA LEU A 71 -21.99 3.17 10.81
C LEU A 71 -22.74 1.89 11.19
N GLU A 72 -22.35 1.21 12.27
CA GLU A 72 -23.08 0.05 12.80
C GLU A 72 -24.49 0.44 13.28
N ALA A 73 -24.64 1.57 13.97
CA ALA A 73 -25.95 2.09 14.37
C ALA A 73 -26.83 2.43 13.16
N ALA A 74 -26.27 3.10 12.14
CA ALA A 74 -26.99 3.42 10.90
C ALA A 74 -27.50 2.16 10.17
N LEU A 75 -26.74 1.05 10.20
CA LEU A 75 -27.18 -0.23 9.64
C LEU A 75 -28.32 -0.88 10.44
N VAL A 76 -28.43 -0.63 11.73
CA VAL A 76 -29.54 -1.12 12.56
C VAL A 76 -30.81 -0.31 12.30
N GLU A 77 -30.69 1.02 12.23
CA GLU A 77 -31.81 1.91 11.91
C GLU A 77 -32.33 1.69 10.49
N GLY A 78 -31.44 1.42 9.54
CA GLY A 78 -31.78 1.09 8.15
C GLY A 78 -32.43 -0.28 7.94
N ARG A 79 -32.51 -1.16 8.96
CA ARG A 79 -33.14 -2.50 8.88
C ARG A 79 -34.66 -2.50 9.10
N GLN A 80 -35.33 -1.35 9.19
CA GLN A 80 -36.77 -1.36 9.48
C GLN A 80 -37.60 -2.02 8.36
N PRO A 81 -38.46 -3.01 8.68
CA PRO A 81 -39.32 -3.64 7.69
C PRO A 81 -40.56 -2.77 7.39
N GLY A 82 -40.73 -2.36 6.13
CA GLY A 82 -41.93 -1.67 5.66
C GLY A 82 -42.00 -1.50 4.14
N ASP A 83 -43.13 -1.92 3.56
CA ASP A 83 -43.46 -1.91 2.12
C ASP A 83 -43.78 -0.47 1.62
N GLN A 84 -42.75 0.36 1.39
CA GLN A 84 -42.94 1.75 0.91
C GLN A 84 -42.05 2.12 -0.29
N PRO A 85 -42.50 3.06 -1.15
CA PRO A 85 -41.68 3.62 -2.22
C PRO A 85 -40.47 4.36 -1.63
N GLY A 86 -39.26 3.95 -2.05
CA GLY A 86 -37.98 4.36 -1.44
C GLY A 86 -37.03 3.19 -1.14
N ARG A 87 -37.48 1.94 -1.31
CA ARG A 87 -36.72 0.71 -1.05
C ARG A 87 -35.39 0.62 -1.80
N GLU A 88 -35.34 1.04 -3.06
CA GLU A 88 -34.09 1.02 -3.86
C GLU A 88 -33.06 2.00 -3.30
N GLN A 89 -33.46 3.25 -3.05
CA GLN A 89 -32.58 4.26 -2.44
C GLN A 89 -32.11 3.82 -1.04
N SER A 90 -33.01 3.24 -0.24
CA SER A 90 -32.69 2.69 1.08
C SER A 90 -31.70 1.52 0.98
N SER A 91 -31.86 0.66 -0.03
CA SER A 91 -30.95 -0.46 -0.30
C SER A 91 -29.56 0.03 -0.71
N LEU A 92 -29.47 1.00 -1.64
CA LEU A 92 -28.20 1.59 -2.07
C LEU A 92 -27.48 2.32 -0.93
N THR A 93 -28.21 3.05 -0.09
CA THR A 93 -27.65 3.66 1.12
C THR A 93 -27.12 2.59 2.07
N TRP A 94 -27.86 1.50 2.30
CA TRP A 94 -27.39 0.39 3.12
C TRP A 94 -26.11 -0.26 2.58
N GLY A 95 -26.03 -0.50 1.27
CA GLY A 95 -24.81 -1.00 0.61
C GLY A 95 -23.63 -0.04 0.75
N THR A 96 -23.87 1.26 0.63
CA THR A 96 -22.86 2.31 0.83
C THR A 96 -22.34 2.31 2.27
N THR A 97 -23.24 2.19 3.25
CA THR A 97 -22.88 2.11 4.68
C THR A 97 -22.07 0.86 4.98
N GLN A 98 -22.45 -0.29 4.43
CA GLN A 98 -21.69 -1.53 4.54
C GLN A 98 -20.27 -1.40 3.95
N ASN A 99 -20.15 -0.80 2.77
CA ASN A 99 -18.86 -0.57 2.13
C ASN A 99 -17.98 0.42 2.91
N SER A 100 -18.55 1.49 3.47
CA SER A 100 -17.81 2.39 4.36
C SER A 100 -17.38 1.69 5.65
N LEU A 101 -18.29 0.93 6.28
CA LEU A 101 -17.98 0.16 7.50
C LEU A 101 -16.84 -0.83 7.25
N GLY A 102 -16.83 -1.52 6.10
CA GLY A 102 -15.74 -2.42 5.72
C GLY A 102 -14.38 -1.72 5.67
N ASN A 103 -14.31 -0.50 5.13
CA ASN A 103 -13.06 0.28 5.11
C ASN A 103 -12.62 0.70 6.52
N ILE A 104 -13.55 1.17 7.36
CA ILE A 104 -13.26 1.56 8.75
C ILE A 104 -12.79 0.36 9.59
N LEU A 105 -13.47 -0.78 9.47
CA LEU A 105 -13.08 -2.02 10.15
C LEU A 105 -11.71 -2.52 9.69
N SER A 106 -11.38 -2.37 8.40
CA SER A 106 -10.05 -2.71 7.87
C SER A 106 -8.95 -1.81 8.45
N ALA A 107 -9.23 -0.51 8.61
CA ALA A 107 -8.30 0.42 9.25
C ALA A 107 -8.06 0.07 10.72
N LEU A 108 -9.11 -0.19 11.49
CA LEU A 108 -8.98 -0.69 12.87
C LEU A 108 -8.23 -2.02 12.93
N GLY A 109 -8.53 -2.95 12.01
CA GLY A 109 -7.84 -4.23 11.91
C GLY A 109 -6.34 -4.08 11.68
N GLN A 110 -5.93 -3.14 10.82
CA GLN A 110 -4.52 -2.87 10.58
C GLN A 110 -3.83 -2.23 11.79
N GLN A 111 -4.43 -1.19 12.38
CA GLN A 111 -3.87 -0.47 13.53
C GLN A 111 -3.71 -1.38 14.76
N GLN A 112 -4.71 -2.23 15.01
CA GLN A 112 -4.74 -3.14 16.16
C GLN A 112 -4.09 -4.51 15.87
N LYS A 113 -3.65 -4.75 14.63
CA LYS A 113 -3.16 -6.05 14.15
C LYS A 113 -4.14 -7.19 14.46
N ASN A 114 -5.43 -6.94 14.22
CA ASN A 114 -6.52 -7.80 14.62
C ASN A 114 -7.21 -8.43 13.39
N ALA A 115 -7.01 -9.74 13.21
CA ALA A 115 -7.57 -10.52 12.11
C ALA A 115 -9.11 -10.54 12.11
N ASP A 116 -9.74 -10.53 13.28
CA ASP A 116 -11.20 -10.59 13.39
C ASP A 116 -11.85 -9.32 12.83
N LEU A 117 -11.21 -8.16 12.97
CA LEU A 117 -11.70 -6.92 12.39
C LEU A 117 -11.61 -6.94 10.86
N PHE A 118 -10.56 -7.51 10.27
CA PHE A 118 -10.51 -7.73 8.82
C PHE A 118 -11.58 -8.73 8.36
N ASN A 119 -11.83 -9.80 9.12
CA ASN A 119 -12.90 -10.74 8.80
C ASN A 119 -14.29 -10.06 8.82
N LYS A 120 -14.55 -9.21 9.81
CA LYS A 120 -15.78 -8.38 9.84
C LYS A 120 -15.86 -7.39 8.67
N ALA A 121 -14.73 -6.80 8.27
CA ALA A 121 -14.67 -5.94 7.11
C ALA A 121 -15.04 -6.68 5.81
N ILE A 122 -14.48 -7.89 5.62
CA ILE A 122 -14.79 -8.77 4.49
C ILE A 122 -16.28 -9.11 4.46
N VAL A 123 -16.89 -9.41 5.60
CA VAL A 123 -18.35 -9.63 5.70
C VAL A 123 -19.12 -8.37 5.29
N SER A 124 -18.71 -7.19 5.74
CA SER A 124 -19.36 -5.91 5.39
C SER A 124 -19.28 -5.65 3.88
N PHE A 125 -18.12 -5.85 3.26
CA PHE A 125 -17.99 -5.73 1.80
C PHE A 125 -18.85 -6.74 1.04
N ASN A 126 -18.92 -7.99 1.50
CA ASN A 126 -19.80 -8.98 0.87
C ASN A 126 -21.28 -8.58 0.97
N HIS A 127 -21.71 -8.02 2.10
CA HIS A 127 -23.05 -7.45 2.23
C HIS A 127 -23.28 -6.28 1.27
N ALA A 128 -22.31 -5.38 1.09
CA ALA A 128 -22.43 -4.34 0.07
C ALA A 128 -22.57 -4.93 -1.35
N LEU A 129 -21.88 -6.04 -1.65
CA LEU A 129 -22.00 -6.77 -2.93
C LEU A 129 -23.31 -7.58 -3.09
N GLU A 130 -24.12 -7.74 -2.03
CA GLU A 130 -25.50 -8.25 -2.16
C GLU A 130 -26.45 -7.18 -2.71
N VAL A 131 -26.08 -5.90 -2.58
CA VAL A 131 -26.83 -4.76 -3.10
C VAL A 131 -26.25 -4.27 -4.42
N PHE A 132 -24.93 -4.11 -4.48
CA PHE A 132 -24.26 -3.63 -5.67
C PHE A 132 -24.00 -4.78 -6.63
N SER A 133 -24.44 -4.61 -7.88
CA SER A 133 -24.28 -5.58 -8.95
C SER A 133 -23.56 -4.92 -10.14
N GLN A 134 -22.87 -5.73 -10.93
CA GLN A 134 -22.19 -5.25 -12.13
C GLN A 134 -23.16 -4.60 -13.13
N ASP A 135 -24.39 -5.11 -13.22
CA ASP A 135 -25.38 -4.63 -14.21
C ASP A 135 -26.10 -3.35 -13.75
N GLU A 136 -26.43 -3.23 -12.46
CA GLU A 136 -27.27 -2.13 -11.96
C GLU A 136 -26.44 -0.99 -11.35
N SER A 137 -25.26 -1.29 -10.81
CA SER A 137 -24.38 -0.33 -10.11
C SER A 137 -22.90 -0.66 -10.36
N PRO A 138 -22.45 -0.66 -11.63
CA PRO A 138 -21.13 -1.16 -12.02
C PRO A 138 -19.97 -0.51 -11.26
N LEU A 139 -20.01 0.82 -11.08
CA LEU A 139 -18.93 1.55 -10.41
C LEU A 139 -18.88 1.30 -8.90
N ASP A 140 -20.03 1.20 -8.23
CA ASP A 140 -20.09 0.87 -6.81
C ASP A 140 -19.66 -0.58 -6.56
N TRP A 141 -20.12 -1.50 -7.42
CA TRP A 141 -19.69 -2.89 -7.41
C TRP A 141 -18.16 -3.00 -7.57
N ALA A 142 -17.57 -2.32 -8.56
CA ALA A 142 -16.13 -2.33 -8.78
C ALA A 142 -15.34 -1.68 -7.63
N ALA A 143 -15.86 -0.59 -7.05
CA ALA A 143 -15.28 0.02 -5.85
C ALA A 143 -15.27 -0.96 -4.68
N THR A 144 -16.39 -1.64 -4.43
CA THR A 144 -16.50 -2.62 -3.34
C THR A 144 -15.61 -3.84 -3.59
N GLN A 145 -15.52 -4.35 -4.81
CA GLN A 145 -14.57 -5.42 -5.17
C GLN A 145 -13.11 -5.01 -4.91
N SER A 146 -12.72 -3.79 -5.28
CA SER A 146 -11.37 -3.26 -4.99
C SER A 146 -11.10 -3.16 -3.47
N ASN A 147 -12.09 -2.68 -2.70
CA ASN A 147 -11.97 -2.57 -1.25
C ASN A 147 -11.87 -3.94 -0.57
N LEU A 148 -12.70 -4.90 -1.00
CA LEU A 148 -12.63 -6.30 -0.59
C LEU A 148 -11.25 -6.90 -0.89
N GLY A 149 -10.73 -6.66 -2.09
CA GLY A 149 -9.37 -7.06 -2.48
C GLY A 149 -8.30 -6.50 -1.57
N THR A 150 -8.46 -5.26 -1.10
CA THR A 150 -7.54 -4.58 -0.18
C THR A 150 -7.58 -5.20 1.22
N ALA A 151 -8.76 -5.46 1.76
CA ALA A 151 -8.91 -6.12 3.06
C ALA A 151 -8.35 -7.55 3.05
N LEU A 152 -8.63 -8.32 2.00
CA LEU A 152 -8.09 -9.67 1.79
C LEU A 152 -6.56 -9.67 1.67
N GLN A 153 -5.99 -8.68 0.96
CA GLN A 153 -4.54 -8.52 0.87
C GLN A 153 -3.91 -8.24 2.24
N ALA A 154 -4.52 -7.32 3.02
CA ALA A 154 -4.04 -6.97 4.35
C ALA A 154 -4.08 -8.18 5.30
N LEU A 155 -5.21 -8.89 5.36
CA LEU A 155 -5.35 -10.10 6.17
C LEU A 155 -4.40 -11.21 5.73
N GLY A 156 -4.31 -11.47 4.42
CA GLY A 156 -3.40 -12.48 3.86
C GLY A 156 -1.92 -12.22 4.18
N ARG A 157 -1.50 -10.95 4.23
CA ARG A 157 -0.17 -10.58 4.73
C ARG A 157 -0.02 -10.84 6.22
N GLN A 158 -1.01 -10.44 7.02
CA GLN A 158 -0.96 -10.58 8.48
C GLN A 158 -0.91 -12.05 8.91
N GLU A 159 -1.70 -12.90 8.29
CA GLU A 159 -1.77 -14.34 8.60
C GLU A 159 -0.76 -15.18 7.80
N SER A 160 -0.04 -14.56 6.87
CA SER A 160 0.82 -15.26 5.91
C SER A 160 0.09 -16.35 5.13
N ASP A 161 -1.17 -16.09 4.72
CA ASP A 161 -2.02 -17.03 3.99
C ASP A 161 -2.09 -16.70 2.48
N PRO A 162 -1.45 -17.50 1.61
CA PRO A 162 -1.53 -17.31 0.16
C PRO A 162 -2.95 -17.47 -0.41
N LYS A 163 -3.86 -18.20 0.24
CA LYS A 163 -5.24 -18.36 -0.25
C LYS A 163 -6.01 -17.05 -0.19
N LEU A 164 -5.80 -16.26 0.87
CA LEU A 164 -6.37 -14.92 0.98
C LEU A 164 -5.80 -13.97 -0.07
N LEU A 165 -4.50 -14.07 -0.37
CA LEU A 165 -3.89 -13.29 -1.45
C LEU A 165 -4.43 -13.69 -2.83
N ASN A 166 -4.76 -14.96 -3.07
CA ASN A 166 -5.42 -15.37 -4.31
C ASN A 166 -6.82 -14.76 -4.42
N LYS A 167 -7.63 -14.80 -3.34
CA LYS A 167 -8.94 -14.15 -3.32
C LYS A 167 -8.85 -12.64 -3.54
N SER A 168 -7.80 -11.99 -3.02
CA SER A 168 -7.51 -10.58 -3.29
C SER A 168 -7.25 -10.31 -4.78
N ILE A 169 -6.46 -11.17 -5.44
CA ILE A 169 -6.25 -11.10 -6.91
C ILE A 169 -7.58 -11.25 -7.65
N ASP A 170 -8.42 -12.19 -7.25
CA ASP A 170 -9.74 -12.42 -7.88
C ASP A 170 -10.62 -11.16 -7.76
N ALA A 171 -10.69 -10.54 -6.58
CA ALA A 171 -11.48 -9.33 -6.34
C ALA A 171 -10.97 -8.11 -7.12
N TYR A 172 -9.65 -7.89 -7.18
CA TYR A 172 -9.10 -6.82 -8.02
C TYR A 172 -9.32 -7.06 -9.51
N THR A 173 -9.23 -8.32 -9.96
CA THR A 173 -9.50 -8.68 -11.35
C THR A 173 -10.98 -8.44 -11.69
N ALA A 174 -11.89 -8.70 -10.76
CA ALA A 174 -13.31 -8.37 -10.90
C ALA A 174 -13.51 -6.85 -11.02
N ALA A 175 -12.88 -6.04 -10.17
CA ALA A 175 -12.96 -4.58 -10.27
C ALA A 175 -12.45 -4.05 -11.62
N LEU A 176 -11.45 -4.69 -12.22
CA LEU A 176 -10.90 -4.34 -13.55
C LEU A 176 -11.80 -4.73 -14.73
N LEU A 177 -12.94 -5.38 -14.50
CA LEU A 177 -13.96 -5.57 -15.54
C LEU A 177 -14.68 -4.26 -15.86
N GLU A 178 -14.87 -3.41 -14.86
CA GLU A 178 -15.50 -2.08 -15.00
C GLU A 178 -14.45 -0.96 -15.03
N TYR A 179 -13.43 -1.06 -14.18
CA TYR A 179 -12.37 -0.08 -14.20
C TYR A 179 -11.44 -0.29 -15.38
N SER A 180 -11.43 0.70 -16.28
CA SER A 180 -10.59 0.69 -17.48
C SER A 180 -9.68 1.90 -17.52
N ARG A 181 -8.53 1.74 -18.18
CA ARG A 181 -7.58 2.83 -18.43
C ARG A 181 -8.22 4.01 -19.18
N LYS A 182 -9.26 3.76 -19.99
CA LYS A 182 -9.89 4.77 -20.84
C LYS A 182 -10.97 5.56 -20.10
N GLU A 183 -11.81 4.88 -19.33
CA GLU A 183 -13.03 5.47 -18.75
C GLU A 183 -12.85 5.86 -17.30
N THR A 184 -12.01 5.14 -16.56
CA THR A 184 -11.73 5.35 -15.13
C THR A 184 -10.23 5.23 -14.85
N PRO A 185 -9.38 6.07 -15.47
CA PRO A 185 -7.92 5.93 -15.43
C PRO A 185 -7.37 5.91 -14.00
N GLU A 186 -7.90 6.77 -13.11
CA GLU A 186 -7.44 6.85 -11.73
C GLU A 186 -7.72 5.56 -10.93
N GLN A 187 -8.95 5.05 -11.01
CA GLN A 187 -9.36 3.82 -10.32
C GLN A 187 -8.61 2.62 -10.89
N TRP A 188 -8.45 2.58 -12.22
CA TRP A 188 -7.69 1.54 -12.89
C TRP A 188 -6.23 1.52 -12.43
N ALA A 189 -5.56 2.68 -12.37
CA ALA A 189 -4.18 2.77 -11.91
C ALA A 189 -4.03 2.36 -10.44
N SER A 190 -4.97 2.78 -9.58
CA SER A 190 -5.01 2.38 -8.17
C SER A 190 -5.16 0.86 -8.01
N VAL A 191 -6.09 0.23 -8.75
CA VAL A 191 -6.27 -1.23 -8.72
C VAL A 191 -5.05 -1.96 -9.29
N MET A 192 -4.42 -1.43 -10.35
CA MET A 192 -3.18 -1.99 -10.89
C MET A 192 -2.03 -1.94 -9.88
N PHE A 193 -1.87 -0.83 -9.15
CA PHE A 193 -0.90 -0.73 -8.05
C PHE A 193 -1.17 -1.78 -6.97
N GLN A 194 -2.43 -1.91 -6.53
CA GLN A 194 -2.80 -2.84 -5.49
C GLN A 194 -2.63 -4.30 -5.91
N LEU A 195 -3.00 -4.64 -7.14
CA LEU A 195 -2.81 -5.95 -7.73
C LEU A 195 -1.31 -6.30 -7.85
N ALA A 196 -0.48 -5.33 -8.22
CA ALA A 196 0.97 -5.49 -8.23
C ALA A 196 1.54 -5.81 -6.84
N ALA A 197 1.12 -5.09 -5.81
CA ALA A 197 1.52 -5.34 -4.42
C ALA A 197 1.05 -6.73 -3.93
N THR A 198 -0.14 -7.18 -4.33
CA THR A 198 -0.61 -8.54 -4.02
C THR A 198 0.23 -9.59 -4.71
N PHE A 199 0.52 -9.43 -6.01
CA PHE A 199 1.38 -10.34 -6.75
C PHE A 199 2.82 -10.40 -6.19
N HIS A 200 3.35 -9.27 -5.71
CA HIS A 200 4.66 -9.24 -5.04
C HIS A 200 4.65 -10.10 -3.79
N THR A 201 3.69 -9.86 -2.89
CA THR A 201 3.54 -10.63 -1.64
C THR A 201 3.32 -12.11 -1.93
N TYR A 202 2.42 -12.43 -2.85
CA TYR A 202 2.09 -13.80 -3.23
C TYR A 202 3.29 -14.53 -3.85
N GLY A 203 4.04 -13.84 -4.71
CA GLY A 203 5.30 -14.33 -5.29
C GLY A 203 6.35 -14.61 -4.23
N ASN A 204 6.47 -13.76 -3.21
CA ASN A 204 7.41 -13.96 -2.10
C ASN A 204 7.04 -15.19 -1.26
N PHE A 205 5.76 -15.41 -0.95
CA PHE A 205 5.31 -16.56 -0.18
C PHE A 205 5.50 -17.89 -0.92
N LEU A 206 5.23 -17.90 -2.22
CA LEU A 206 5.34 -19.12 -3.04
C LEU A 206 6.71 -19.28 -3.71
N LYS A 207 7.64 -18.33 -3.52
CA LYS A 207 8.93 -18.27 -4.22
C LYS A 207 8.79 -18.40 -5.74
N GLY A 208 7.77 -17.75 -6.30
CA GLY A 208 7.37 -17.91 -7.70
C GLY A 208 7.62 -16.67 -8.56
N ASN A 209 8.64 -16.72 -9.42
CA ASN A 209 9.01 -15.59 -10.31
C ASN A 209 7.88 -15.15 -11.24
N ARG A 210 6.99 -16.07 -11.66
CA ARG A 210 5.84 -15.71 -12.50
C ARG A 210 4.95 -14.64 -11.86
N ASN A 211 4.71 -14.72 -10.55
CA ASN A 211 3.91 -13.72 -9.86
C ASN A 211 4.68 -12.41 -9.68
N LEU A 212 5.99 -12.47 -9.41
CA LEU A 212 6.83 -11.27 -9.40
C LEU A 212 6.84 -10.56 -10.76
N GLN A 213 6.93 -11.31 -11.87
CA GLN A 213 6.83 -10.75 -13.22
C GLN A 213 5.48 -10.08 -13.48
N LYS A 214 4.37 -10.72 -13.07
CA LYS A 214 3.03 -10.08 -13.11
C LYS A 214 2.99 -8.79 -12.30
N SER A 215 3.62 -8.77 -11.12
CA SER A 215 3.73 -7.57 -10.29
C SER A 215 4.46 -6.43 -11.00
N VAL A 216 5.59 -6.70 -11.67
CA VAL A 216 6.29 -5.69 -12.47
C VAL A 216 5.39 -5.12 -13.58
N VAL A 217 4.63 -5.97 -14.28
CA VAL A 217 3.70 -5.54 -15.34
C VAL A 217 2.58 -4.67 -14.77
N SER A 218 1.96 -5.08 -13.67
CA SER A 218 0.90 -4.31 -13.01
C SER A 218 1.40 -2.95 -12.50
N TYR A 219 2.62 -2.86 -11.94
CA TYR A 219 3.20 -1.57 -11.60
C TYR A 219 3.49 -0.70 -12.83
N LYS A 220 3.99 -1.28 -13.94
CA LYS A 220 4.17 -0.53 -15.19
C LYS A 220 2.85 0.03 -15.73
N ASN A 221 1.77 -0.73 -15.59
CA ASN A 221 0.42 -0.27 -15.96
C ASN A 221 -0.02 0.91 -15.08
N ALA A 222 0.12 0.81 -13.75
CA ALA A 222 -0.20 1.92 -12.85
C ALA A 222 0.60 3.19 -13.19
N LEU A 223 1.92 3.06 -13.40
CA LEU A 223 2.81 4.18 -13.77
C LEU A 223 2.41 4.89 -15.07
N ALA A 224 1.63 4.25 -15.95
CA ALA A 224 1.22 4.85 -17.21
C ALA A 224 0.22 6.01 -17.04
N GLU A 225 -0.39 6.14 -15.85
CA GLU A 225 -1.37 7.18 -15.49
C GLU A 225 -0.87 8.11 -14.37
N LEU A 226 0.35 7.91 -13.87
CA LEU A 226 0.89 8.68 -12.75
C LEU A 226 1.91 9.69 -13.25
N ASP A 227 1.72 10.95 -12.86
CA ASP A 227 2.66 12.04 -13.09
C ASP A 227 3.01 12.73 -11.76
N ALA A 228 4.11 13.49 -11.78
CA ALA A 228 4.64 14.12 -10.57
C ALA A 228 3.79 15.29 -10.09
N ASP A 229 3.03 15.94 -10.97
CA ASP A 229 2.25 17.15 -10.64
C ASP A 229 0.95 16.78 -9.91
N ASN A 230 0.30 15.70 -10.32
CA ASN A 230 -1.00 15.27 -9.80
C ASN A 230 -0.90 14.12 -8.79
N TYR A 231 0.14 13.29 -8.89
CA TYR A 231 0.22 12.02 -8.18
C TYR A 231 1.60 11.73 -7.56
N ALA A 232 2.34 12.77 -7.16
CA ALA A 232 3.71 12.65 -6.61
C ALA A 232 3.93 11.46 -5.64
N LEU A 233 3.10 11.33 -4.60
CA LEU A 233 3.22 10.26 -3.62
C LEU A 233 2.98 8.87 -4.24
N ALA A 234 1.94 8.73 -5.05
CA ALA A 234 1.63 7.48 -5.71
C ALA A 234 2.70 7.11 -6.74
N LEU A 235 3.25 8.09 -7.47
CA LEU A 235 4.33 7.89 -8.43
C LEU A 235 5.59 7.39 -7.71
N ALA A 236 6.00 8.05 -6.63
CA ALA A 236 7.15 7.63 -5.82
C ALA A 236 6.96 6.23 -5.21
N ALA A 237 5.80 5.96 -4.61
CA ALA A 237 5.49 4.66 -4.03
C ALA A 237 5.49 3.54 -5.09
N THR A 238 4.92 3.80 -6.27
CA THR A 238 4.85 2.83 -7.37
C THR A 238 6.23 2.52 -7.93
N HIS A 239 7.08 3.54 -8.14
CA HIS A 239 8.46 3.33 -8.57
C HIS A 239 9.30 2.58 -7.53
N ASN A 240 9.19 2.95 -6.25
CA ASN A 240 9.89 2.26 -5.18
C ASN A 240 9.47 0.78 -5.09
N ASN A 241 8.17 0.51 -5.10
CA ASN A 241 7.68 -0.86 -4.95
C ASN A 241 7.98 -1.71 -6.19
N ARG A 242 7.95 -1.13 -7.40
CA ARG A 242 8.44 -1.80 -8.61
C ARG A 242 9.92 -2.14 -8.49
N GLY A 243 10.73 -1.23 -7.94
CA GLY A 243 12.14 -1.48 -7.61
C GLY A 243 12.29 -2.69 -6.68
N ALA A 244 11.46 -2.79 -5.64
CA ALA A 244 11.50 -3.90 -4.69
C ALA A 244 11.22 -5.26 -5.34
N VAL A 245 10.28 -5.31 -6.29
CA VAL A 245 9.99 -6.54 -7.05
C VAL A 245 11.12 -6.90 -8.00
N LEU A 246 11.65 -5.92 -8.73
CA LEU A 246 12.76 -6.11 -9.65
C LEU A 246 14.03 -6.56 -8.93
N HIS A 247 14.25 -6.05 -7.72
CA HIS A 247 15.35 -6.48 -6.86
C HIS A 247 15.17 -7.95 -6.45
N HIS A 248 13.99 -8.36 -5.96
CA HIS A 248 13.74 -9.78 -5.66
C HIS A 248 13.92 -10.68 -6.89
N LEU A 249 13.46 -10.23 -8.07
CA LEU A 249 13.68 -10.96 -9.33
C LEU A 249 15.18 -11.06 -9.64
N GLY A 250 15.92 -9.96 -9.56
CA GLY A 250 17.36 -9.92 -9.81
C GLY A 250 18.16 -10.84 -8.89
N GLU A 251 17.81 -10.91 -7.60
CA GLU A 251 18.39 -11.88 -6.67
C GLU A 251 18.03 -13.32 -7.05
N SER A 252 16.74 -13.61 -7.30
CA SER A 252 16.27 -14.97 -7.59
C SER A 252 16.77 -15.53 -8.92
N GLU A 253 17.00 -14.67 -9.90
CA GLU A 253 17.44 -15.00 -11.26
C GLU A 253 18.95 -14.82 -11.44
N GLU A 254 19.66 -14.36 -10.39
CA GLU A 254 21.07 -13.94 -10.45
C GLU A 254 21.33 -13.00 -11.64
N ASN A 255 20.43 -12.02 -11.83
CA ASN A 255 20.37 -11.17 -13.01
C ASN A 255 20.76 -9.71 -12.70
N PRO A 256 21.96 -9.27 -13.09
CA PRO A 256 22.42 -7.88 -12.92
C PRO A 256 21.52 -6.84 -13.59
N GLU A 257 21.00 -7.11 -14.80
CA GLU A 257 20.17 -6.15 -15.54
C GLU A 257 18.86 -5.83 -14.79
N ARG A 258 18.31 -6.82 -14.08
CA ARG A 258 17.14 -6.63 -13.21
C ARG A 258 17.45 -5.74 -12.01
N LEU A 259 18.62 -5.90 -11.40
CA LEU A 259 19.07 -5.05 -10.31
C LEU A 259 19.31 -3.61 -10.79
N GLU A 260 19.87 -3.43 -11.98
CA GLU A 260 19.99 -2.10 -12.58
C GLU A 260 18.60 -1.47 -12.86
N GLU A 261 17.63 -2.25 -13.34
CA GLU A 261 16.24 -1.80 -13.52
C GLU A 261 15.61 -1.41 -12.16
N ALA A 262 15.92 -2.15 -11.09
CA ALA A 262 15.49 -1.83 -9.73
C ALA A 262 16.10 -0.50 -9.25
N ILE A 263 17.42 -0.33 -9.39
CA ILE A 263 18.16 0.88 -9.01
C ILE A 263 17.60 2.10 -9.74
N ARG A 264 17.35 2.01 -11.05
CA ARG A 264 16.70 3.10 -11.82
C ARG A 264 15.32 3.44 -11.27
N SER A 265 14.55 2.44 -10.86
CA SER A 265 13.21 2.65 -10.30
C SER A 265 13.27 3.35 -8.95
N TYR A 266 14.18 2.95 -8.05
CA TYR A 266 14.39 3.63 -6.77
C TYR A 266 14.92 5.06 -6.95
N ASP A 267 15.77 5.27 -7.95
CA ASP A 267 16.29 6.59 -8.29
C ASP A 267 15.17 7.54 -8.73
N THR A 268 14.27 7.08 -9.61
CA THR A 268 13.08 7.86 -9.98
C THR A 268 12.19 8.17 -8.77
N ALA A 269 11.96 7.20 -7.89
CA ALA A 269 11.18 7.43 -6.68
C ALA A 269 11.82 8.48 -5.76
N LEU A 270 13.15 8.43 -5.59
CA LEU A 270 13.93 9.39 -4.83
C LEU A 270 13.84 10.79 -5.44
N THR A 271 14.00 10.93 -6.75
CA THR A 271 13.88 12.20 -7.47
C THR A 271 12.50 12.82 -7.25
N VAL A 272 11.43 12.04 -7.43
CA VAL A 272 10.06 12.52 -7.20
C VAL A 272 9.89 12.97 -5.75
N CYS A 273 10.41 12.22 -4.77
CA CYS A 273 10.33 12.61 -3.37
C CYS A 273 11.03 13.96 -3.10
N MET A 274 12.20 14.17 -3.69
CA MET A 274 12.99 15.39 -3.48
C MET A 274 12.39 16.60 -4.20
N GLU A 275 12.00 16.46 -5.46
CA GLU A 275 11.47 17.55 -6.29
C GLU A 275 10.07 18.00 -5.83
N GLN A 276 9.22 17.05 -5.45
CA GLN A 276 7.85 17.32 -4.98
C GLN A 276 7.78 17.56 -3.47
N GLN A 277 8.92 17.62 -2.79
CA GLN A 277 9.02 17.88 -1.34
C GLN A 277 8.12 16.94 -0.51
N LEU A 278 8.06 15.67 -0.92
CA LEU A 278 7.34 14.65 -0.17
C LEU A 278 7.99 14.46 1.22
N PRO A 279 7.26 13.89 2.19
CA PRO A 279 7.81 13.61 3.52
C PRO A 279 9.19 12.97 3.45
N PHE A 280 10.17 13.63 4.05
CA PHE A 280 11.60 13.37 3.84
C PHE A 280 12.01 11.90 4.07
N HIS A 281 11.34 11.20 4.98
CA HIS A 281 11.61 9.78 5.24
C HIS A 281 11.37 8.87 4.03
N LEU A 282 10.48 9.23 3.10
CA LEU A 282 10.27 8.48 1.86
C LEU A 282 11.54 8.47 1.00
N ALA A 283 12.21 9.63 0.90
CA ALA A 283 13.47 9.76 0.19
C ALA A 283 14.57 8.90 0.84
N VAL A 284 14.65 8.89 2.18
CA VAL A 284 15.60 8.05 2.91
C VAL A 284 15.35 6.56 2.66
N LEU A 285 14.09 6.11 2.69
CA LEU A 285 13.76 4.71 2.42
C LEU A 285 14.05 4.31 0.96
N CYS A 286 13.83 5.21 -0.01
CA CYS A 286 14.23 4.98 -1.39
C CYS A 286 15.76 4.84 -1.52
N ARG A 287 16.53 5.65 -0.78
CA ARG A 287 18.00 5.53 -0.72
C ARG A 287 18.45 4.20 -0.12
N VAL A 288 17.84 3.78 0.99
CA VAL A 288 18.14 2.49 1.64
C VAL A 288 17.89 1.32 0.68
N ASN A 289 16.75 1.31 0.00
CA ASN A 289 16.41 0.29 -0.99
C ASN A 289 17.38 0.30 -2.18
N LYS A 290 17.72 1.49 -2.71
CA LYS A 290 18.69 1.67 -3.79
C LYS A 290 20.07 1.14 -3.40
N ALA A 291 20.57 1.51 -2.23
CA ALA A 291 21.87 1.05 -1.73
C ALA A 291 21.89 -0.48 -1.53
N THR A 292 20.81 -1.05 -0.99
CA THR A 292 20.68 -2.51 -0.83
C THR A 292 20.75 -3.22 -2.19
N ALA A 293 20.07 -2.73 -3.22
CA ALA A 293 20.15 -3.30 -4.56
C ALA A 293 21.55 -3.14 -5.19
N ARG A 294 22.25 -2.03 -4.93
CA ARG A 294 23.63 -1.83 -5.37
C ARG A 294 24.61 -2.80 -4.70
N CYS A 295 24.44 -3.10 -3.41
CA CYS A 295 25.25 -4.11 -2.71
C CYS A 295 25.16 -5.47 -3.41
N VAL A 296 23.95 -5.90 -3.75
CA VAL A 296 23.71 -7.17 -4.45
C VAL A 296 24.31 -7.12 -5.86
N LEU A 297 24.15 -6.01 -6.58
CA LEU A 297 24.70 -5.86 -7.92
C LEU A 297 26.24 -5.92 -7.91
N ALA A 298 26.88 -5.25 -6.95
CA ALA A 298 28.33 -5.29 -6.77
C ALA A 298 28.82 -6.73 -6.52
N GLU A 299 28.10 -7.50 -5.70
CA GLU A 299 28.42 -8.90 -5.43
C GLU A 299 28.29 -9.78 -6.68
N LEU A 300 27.16 -9.70 -7.38
CA LEU A 300 26.93 -10.51 -8.59
C LEU A 300 27.93 -10.18 -9.71
N THR A 301 28.30 -8.90 -9.86
CA THR A 301 29.21 -8.44 -10.91
C THR A 301 30.68 -8.45 -10.49
N LYS A 302 30.97 -8.77 -9.22
CA LYS A 302 32.32 -8.69 -8.61
C LYS A 302 32.98 -7.33 -8.86
N ASN A 303 32.21 -6.26 -8.69
CA ASN A 303 32.65 -4.90 -8.94
C ASN A 303 33.08 -4.21 -7.63
N ALA A 304 34.40 -4.12 -7.39
CA ALA A 304 34.98 -3.51 -6.20
C ALA A 304 34.63 -2.02 -6.07
N VAL A 305 34.68 -1.27 -7.17
CA VAL A 305 34.39 0.17 -7.20
C VAL A 305 32.94 0.42 -6.80
N LEU A 306 32.00 -0.35 -7.37
CA LEU A 306 30.59 -0.24 -6.99
C LEU A 306 30.36 -0.62 -5.53
N ALA A 307 31.11 -1.59 -4.99
CA ALA A 307 31.02 -1.96 -3.58
C ALA A 307 31.50 -0.81 -2.67
N GLU A 308 32.60 -0.14 -3.02
CA GLU A 308 33.11 1.04 -2.31
C GLU A 308 32.12 2.21 -2.36
N GLU A 309 31.66 2.61 -3.56
CA GLU A 309 30.65 3.67 -3.71
C GLU A 309 29.36 3.39 -2.93
N THR A 310 28.98 2.11 -2.81
CA THR A 310 27.80 1.72 -2.05
C THR A 310 28.05 1.80 -0.55
N ALA A 311 29.25 1.45 -0.07
CA ALA A 311 29.61 1.61 1.34
C ALA A 311 29.52 3.09 1.75
N ASP A 312 30.07 4.00 0.95
CA ASP A 312 30.04 5.44 1.21
C ASP A 312 28.58 5.99 1.27
N GLU A 313 27.70 5.56 0.36
CA GLU A 313 26.29 5.98 0.39
C GLU A 313 25.58 5.43 1.64
N VAL A 314 25.84 4.18 2.05
CA VAL A 314 25.22 3.62 3.25
C VAL A 314 25.71 4.31 4.52
N GLU A 315 27.01 4.63 4.59
CA GLU A 315 27.59 5.42 5.68
C GLU A 315 26.93 6.80 5.77
N LEU A 316 26.79 7.50 4.63
CA LEU A 316 26.08 8.79 4.55
C LEU A 316 24.64 8.67 5.06
N ILE A 317 23.92 7.60 4.70
CA ILE A 317 22.55 7.36 5.17
C ILE A 317 22.51 7.24 6.70
N ILE A 318 23.42 6.49 7.29
CA ILE A 318 23.49 6.25 8.73
C ILE A 318 23.84 7.54 9.48
N GLU A 319 24.83 8.28 9.00
CA GLU A 319 25.32 9.49 9.67
C GLU A 319 24.38 10.68 9.53
N CYS A 320 23.83 10.91 8.34
CA CYS A 320 23.02 12.09 8.06
C CYS A 320 21.55 11.93 8.45
N PHE A 321 21.03 10.69 8.48
CA PHE A 321 19.60 10.43 8.70
C PHE A 321 19.26 9.50 9.88
N PRO A 322 19.99 9.54 11.01
CA PRO A 322 19.81 8.57 12.10
C PRO A 322 18.41 8.61 12.73
N HIS A 323 17.78 9.79 12.78
CA HIS A 323 16.42 9.97 13.34
C HIS A 323 15.30 9.46 12.43
N VAL A 324 15.63 9.21 11.16
CA VAL A 324 14.69 8.75 10.14
C VAL A 324 14.79 7.24 9.96
N LEU A 325 15.83 6.60 10.50
CA LEU A 325 16.00 5.15 10.48
C LEU A 325 15.43 4.53 11.75
N GLN A 326 14.39 3.70 11.62
CA GLN A 326 13.97 2.82 12.72
C GLN A 326 15.10 1.88 13.14
N PRO A 327 15.09 1.32 14.37
CA PRO A 327 16.16 0.44 14.85
C PRO A 327 16.46 -0.75 13.93
N LEU A 328 15.44 -1.35 13.30
CA LEU A 328 15.63 -2.45 12.34
C LEU A 328 16.16 -1.97 10.98
N CYS A 329 15.82 -0.74 10.58
CA CYS A 329 16.32 -0.12 9.36
C CYS A 329 17.80 0.25 9.52
N LEU A 330 18.15 0.90 10.64
CA LEU A 330 19.52 1.20 10.99
C LEU A 330 20.37 -0.07 11.02
N LYS A 331 19.90 -1.12 11.71
CA LYS A 331 20.59 -2.41 11.74
C LYS A 331 20.78 -3.03 10.35
N HIS A 332 19.78 -2.89 9.46
CA HIS A 332 19.91 -3.33 8.07
C HIS A 332 20.99 -2.52 7.33
N CYS A 333 21.00 -1.20 7.47
CA CYS A 333 22.04 -0.35 6.89
C CYS A 333 23.44 -0.73 7.40
N GLU A 334 23.62 -0.91 8.71
CA GLU A 334 24.90 -1.36 9.30
C GLU A 334 25.37 -2.71 8.70
N GLN A 335 24.43 -3.64 8.48
CA GLN A 335 24.74 -4.91 7.82
C GLN A 335 25.15 -4.73 6.36
N GLN A 336 24.46 -3.86 5.60
CA GLN A 336 24.83 -3.56 4.22
C GLN A 336 26.19 -2.85 4.13
N LEU A 337 26.49 -1.94 5.05
CA LEU A 337 27.78 -1.25 5.13
C LEU A 337 28.92 -2.25 5.32
N SER A 338 28.80 -3.12 6.34
CA SER A 338 29.80 -4.15 6.62
C SER A 338 29.98 -5.10 5.43
N LYS A 339 28.89 -5.48 4.76
CA LYS A 339 28.94 -6.33 3.57
C LYS A 339 29.66 -5.65 2.40
N ALA A 340 29.33 -4.40 2.12
CA ALA A 340 29.92 -3.63 1.02
C ALA A 340 31.42 -3.39 1.23
N GLN A 341 31.84 -3.02 2.45
CA GLN A 341 33.25 -2.84 2.82
C GLN A 341 34.04 -4.15 2.70
N SER A 342 33.50 -5.26 3.21
CA SER A 342 34.14 -6.57 3.09
C SER A 342 34.28 -7.00 1.64
N LEU A 343 33.27 -6.73 0.80
CA LEU A 343 33.29 -7.06 -0.62
C LEU A 343 34.35 -6.24 -1.35
N SER A 344 34.38 -4.92 -1.16
CA SER A 344 35.38 -4.02 -1.75
C SER A 344 36.80 -4.46 -1.41
N GLN A 345 37.09 -4.73 -0.13
CA GLN A 345 38.41 -5.20 0.31
C GLN A 345 38.80 -6.55 -0.29
N SER A 346 37.84 -7.46 -0.49
CA SER A 346 38.13 -8.79 -1.04
C SER A 346 38.39 -8.79 -2.55
N LEU A 347 37.93 -7.76 -3.25
CA LEU A 347 38.02 -7.61 -4.71
C LEU A 347 39.11 -6.61 -5.15
N SER A 348 39.64 -5.82 -4.21
CA SER A 348 40.79 -4.92 -4.38
C SER A 348 42.10 -5.69 -4.25
#